data_AF-A0A7G6SPF7-F1
#
_entry.id   AF-A0A7G6SPF7-F1
#
_cell.length_a   1.000
_cell.length_b   1.000
_cell.length_c   1.000
_cell.angle_alpha   90.00
_cell.angle_beta   90.00
_cell.angle_gamma   90.00
#
_symmetry.space_group_name_H-M   'P 1'
#
loop_
_entity.id
_entity.type
_entity.pdbx_description
1 polymer ?
#
loop_
_entity_poly.entity_id
_entity_poly.type
_entity_poly.pdbx_seq_one_letter_code
_entity_poly.pdbx_strand_id
1 'polypeptide(L)'
;MQWIDCVSYFFGGAVLTNAVPHFVSGVMGRPFQSPFAKPRGQGHSSSTVNVLWGFLNLAIGYLLVIRVGDFDLRSMADVVALGLGTLLMGVVMARMFGRFNGGNSPADG
;
A
#
# COMPACT_ATOMS: atom_id res chain seq x y z
N MET A 1 -5.84 23.68 -6.60
CA MET A 1 -6.04 22.24 -6.84
C MET A 1 -6.21 22.00 -8.33
N GLN A 2 -5.17 21.51 -8.99
CA GLN A 2 -5.36 20.91 -10.31
C GLN A 2 -5.86 19.48 -10.10
N TRP A 3 -6.74 18.98 -10.96
CA TRP A 3 -7.25 17.61 -10.86
C TRP A 3 -6.13 16.55 -10.85
N ILE A 4 -4.96 16.89 -11.42
CA ILE A 4 -3.73 16.10 -11.40
C ILE A 4 -3.21 15.90 -9.97
N ASP A 5 -3.34 16.91 -9.10
CA ASP A 5 -2.93 16.83 -7.69
C ASP A 5 -3.78 15.78 -6.96
N CYS A 6 -5.10 15.80 -7.16
CA CYS A 6 -6.01 14.79 -6.61
C CYS A 6 -5.65 13.37 -7.07
N VAL A 7 -5.34 13.21 -8.36
CA VAL A 7 -4.91 11.93 -8.92
C VAL A 7 -3.60 11.48 -8.29
N SER A 8 -2.63 12.40 -8.13
CA SER A 8 -1.37 12.13 -7.46
C SER A 8 -1.56 11.69 -6.02
N TYR A 9 -2.40 12.40 -5.25
CA TYR A 9 -2.68 12.06 -3.85
C TYR A 9 -3.41 10.74 -3.71
N PHE A 10 -4.37 10.45 -4.59
CA PHE A 10 -5.04 9.15 -4.63
C PHE A 10 -4.05 8.00 -4.83
N PHE A 11 -3.17 8.10 -5.83
CA PHE A 11 -2.14 7.06 -6.04
C PHE A 11 -1.08 7.07 -4.94
N GLY A 12 -0.77 8.23 -4.35
CA GLY A 12 0.09 8.35 -3.18
C GLY A 12 -0.44 7.52 -2.01
N GLY A 13 -1.72 7.66 -1.68
CA GLY A 13 -2.37 6.89 -0.61
C GLY A 13 -2.39 5.40 -0.90
N ALA A 14 -2.65 5.01 -2.15
CA ALA A 14 -2.63 3.62 -2.58
C ALA A 14 -1.23 3.00 -2.43
N VAL A 15 -0.18 3.66 -2.93
CA VAL A 15 1.19 3.16 -2.86
C VAL A 15 1.70 3.14 -1.40
N LEU A 16 1.38 4.16 -0.59
CA LEU A 16 1.71 4.17 0.84
C LEU A 16 1.05 3.00 1.58
N THR A 17 -0.21 2.69 1.27
CA THR A 17 -0.90 1.53 1.84
C THR A 17 -0.23 0.22 1.42
N ASN A 18 0.22 0.13 0.17
CA ASN A 18 0.97 -1.03 -0.30
C ASN A 18 2.30 -1.19 0.46
N ALA A 19 2.96 -0.11 0.85
CA ALA A 19 4.19 -0.17 1.63
C ALA A 19 4.02 -0.88 2.98
N VAL A 20 2.87 -0.71 3.65
CA VAL A 20 2.67 -1.14 5.04
C VAL A 20 2.92 -2.64 5.25
N PRO A 21 2.19 -3.57 4.63
CA PRO A 21 2.37 -4.99 4.95
C PRO A 21 3.73 -5.53 4.46
N HIS A 22 4.28 -5.00 3.37
CA HIS A 22 5.60 -5.41 2.89
C HIS A 22 6.72 -4.94 3.84
N PHE A 23 6.74 -3.64 4.17
CA PHE A 23 7.76 -3.09 5.05
C PHE A 23 7.67 -3.71 6.44
N VAL A 24 6.46 -3.73 7.04
CA VAL A 24 6.24 -4.25 8.38
C VAL A 24 6.57 -5.75 8.46
N SER A 25 6.08 -6.58 7.55
CA SER A 25 6.43 -8.01 7.56
C SER A 25 7.93 -8.22 7.38
N GLY A 26 8.55 -7.43 6.50
CA GLY A 26 9.99 -7.46 6.27
C GLY A 26 10.81 -7.15 7.54
N VAL A 27 10.52 -6.05 8.23
CA VAL A 27 11.25 -5.67 9.46
C VAL A 27 10.94 -6.60 10.64
N MET A 28 9.79 -7.26 10.63
CA MET A 28 9.46 -8.34 11.58
C MET A 28 10.20 -9.66 11.26
N GLY A 29 11.02 -9.71 10.20
CA GLY A 29 11.72 -10.92 9.77
C GLY A 29 10.81 -11.97 9.14
N ARG A 30 9.58 -11.60 8.75
CA ARG A 30 8.57 -12.52 8.22
C ARG A 30 8.56 -12.51 6.69
N PRO A 31 8.56 -13.68 6.03
CA PRO A 31 8.32 -13.75 4.61
C PRO A 31 6.87 -13.35 4.31
N PHE A 32 6.63 -12.61 3.22
CA PHE A 32 5.32 -12.08 2.87
C PHE A 32 5.09 -12.13 1.37
N GLN A 33 3.81 -12.18 0.95
CA GLN A 33 3.44 -12.19 -0.45
C GLN A 33 3.99 -10.97 -1.17
N SER A 34 4.52 -11.12 -2.40
CA SER A 34 5.05 -10.00 -3.18
C SER A 34 4.98 -10.28 -4.69
N PRO A 35 5.09 -9.25 -5.56
CA PRO A 35 5.12 -9.42 -7.01
C PRO A 35 6.36 -10.19 -7.51
N PHE A 36 7.37 -10.37 -6.66
CA PHE A 36 8.62 -11.08 -6.95
C PHE A 36 8.58 -12.55 -6.52
N ALA A 37 7.57 -12.95 -5.75
CA ALA A 37 7.43 -14.33 -5.29
C ALA A 37 7.08 -15.29 -6.43
N LYS A 38 7.20 -16.60 -6.17
CA LYS A 38 6.73 -17.66 -7.08
C LYS A 38 5.73 -18.55 -6.31
N PRO A 39 4.46 -18.65 -6.73
CA PRO A 39 3.80 -17.89 -7.80
C PRO A 39 3.70 -16.38 -7.48
N ARG A 40 3.74 -15.52 -8.51
CA ARG A 40 3.77 -14.05 -8.33
C ARG A 40 2.53 -13.57 -7.59
N GLY A 41 2.71 -12.74 -6.57
CA GLY A 41 1.62 -12.19 -5.76
C GLY A 41 0.88 -13.23 -4.89
N GLN A 42 1.36 -14.47 -4.80
CA GLN A 42 0.73 -15.55 -4.03
C GLN A 42 1.73 -16.22 -3.08
N GLY A 43 2.87 -16.65 -3.62
CA GLY A 43 3.96 -17.20 -2.82
C GLY A 43 4.62 -16.12 -1.97
N HIS A 44 5.58 -16.52 -1.12
CA HIS A 44 6.29 -15.58 -0.26
C HIS A 44 7.64 -15.18 -0.83
N SER A 45 7.97 -13.90 -0.71
CA SER A 45 9.34 -13.41 -0.86
C SER A 45 10.01 -13.29 0.51
N SER A 46 11.34 -13.26 0.53
CA SER A 46 12.11 -13.10 1.76
C SER A 46 11.79 -11.77 2.47
N SER A 47 12.14 -11.71 3.76
CA SER A 47 11.99 -10.49 4.58
C SER A 47 12.74 -9.30 3.96
N THR A 48 13.99 -9.48 3.53
CA THR A 48 14.79 -8.44 2.88
C THR A 48 14.13 -7.90 1.61
N VAL A 49 13.59 -8.78 0.75
CA VAL A 49 12.89 -8.36 -0.47
C VAL A 49 11.65 -7.53 -0.12
N ASN A 50 10.91 -7.93 0.93
CA ASN A 50 9.74 -7.19 1.40
C ASN A 50 10.11 -5.84 2.02
N VAL A 51 11.23 -5.72 2.75
CA VAL A 51 11.74 -4.41 3.23
C VAL A 51 12.05 -3.49 2.07
N LEU A 52 12.84 -3.96 1.08
CA LEU A 52 13.24 -3.14 -0.07
C LEU A 52 12.02 -2.73 -0.91
N TRP A 53 11.09 -3.65 -1.12
CA TRP A 53 9.86 -3.38 -1.85
C TRP A 53 8.95 -2.39 -1.10
N GLY A 54 8.75 -2.59 0.20
CA GLY A 54 8.00 -1.66 1.05
C GLY A 54 8.64 -0.27 1.05
N PHE A 55 9.95 -0.19 1.18
CA PHE A 55 10.69 1.08 1.14
C PHE A 55 10.57 1.80 -0.20
N LEU A 56 10.63 1.07 -1.32
CA LEU A 56 10.41 1.66 -2.64
C LEU A 56 9.00 2.28 -2.74
N ASN A 57 7.97 1.61 -2.20
CA ASN A 57 6.63 2.17 -2.14
C ASN A 57 6.57 3.43 -1.25
N LEU A 58 7.26 3.45 -0.09
CA LEU A 58 7.37 4.67 0.72
C LEU A 58 7.99 5.84 -0.04
N ALA A 59 9.09 5.59 -0.77
CA ALA A 59 9.75 6.61 -1.57
C ALA A 59 8.84 7.16 -2.67
N ILE A 60 8.14 6.29 -3.40
CA ILE A 60 7.16 6.69 -4.43
C ILE A 60 6.00 7.47 -3.79
N GLY A 61 5.48 7.02 -2.65
CA GLY A 61 4.44 7.71 -1.90
C GLY A 61 4.86 9.13 -1.48
N TYR A 62 6.08 9.30 -0.97
CA TYR A 62 6.64 10.61 -0.67
C TYR A 62 6.70 11.51 -1.91
N LEU A 63 7.16 10.99 -3.05
CA LEU A 63 7.21 11.77 -4.30
C LEU A 63 5.81 12.22 -4.73
N LEU A 64 4.83 11.32 -4.71
CA LEU A 64 3.47 11.62 -5.15
C LEU A 64 2.74 12.61 -4.23
N VAL A 65 2.93 12.50 -2.91
CA VAL A 65 2.23 13.35 -1.94
C VAL A 65 2.95 14.68 -1.73
N ILE A 66 4.28 14.68 -1.64
CA ILE A 66 5.04 15.85 -1.19
C ILE A 66 5.75 16.57 -2.34
N ARG A 67 6.01 15.91 -3.48
CA ARG A 67 6.80 16.52 -4.58
C ARG A 67 6.01 16.88 -5.83
N VAL A 68 4.83 16.28 -6.05
CA VAL A 68 4.02 16.58 -7.24
C VAL A 68 3.16 17.83 -7.06
N GLY A 69 2.53 18.00 -5.90
CA GLY A 69 1.70 19.15 -5.58
C GLY A 69 1.96 19.68 -4.16
N ASP A 70 1.28 20.76 -3.79
CA ASP A 70 1.36 21.36 -2.46
C ASP A 70 0.30 20.77 -1.53
N PHE A 71 0.56 19.56 -1.03
CA PHE A 71 -0.42 18.83 -0.21
C PHE A 71 -0.71 19.57 1.09
N ASP A 72 -1.96 20.02 1.26
CA ASP A 72 -2.42 20.70 2.46
C ASP A 72 -3.29 19.79 3.32
N LEU A 73 -2.83 19.50 4.54
CA LEU A 73 -3.57 18.74 5.54
C LEU A 73 -4.89 19.41 5.97
N ARG A 74 -5.04 20.72 5.75
CA ARG A 74 -6.28 21.47 6.04
C ARG A 74 -7.25 21.44 4.86
N SER A 75 -6.79 21.05 3.66
CA SER A 75 -7.62 20.88 2.49
C SER A 75 -8.40 19.57 2.58
N MET A 76 -9.73 19.67 2.73
CA MET A 76 -10.59 18.48 2.71
C MET A 76 -10.43 17.69 1.42
N ALA A 77 -10.24 18.35 0.29
CA ALA A 77 -10.13 17.68 -1.00
C ALA A 77 -8.82 16.88 -1.11
N ASP A 78 -7.69 17.39 -0.60
CA ASP A 78 -6.40 16.70 -0.61
C ASP A 78 -6.45 15.45 0.28
N VAL A 79 -6.96 15.64 1.51
CA VAL A 79 -7.10 14.57 2.51
C VAL A 79 -8.08 13.50 2.04
N VAL A 80 -9.20 13.88 1.41
CA VAL A 80 -10.16 12.92 0.85
C VAL A 80 -9.53 12.14 -0.32
N ALA A 81 -8.81 12.81 -1.23
CA ALA A 81 -8.14 12.12 -2.34
C ALA A 81 -7.13 11.08 -1.83
N LEU A 82 -6.24 11.47 -0.90
CA LEU A 82 -5.28 10.58 -0.26
C LEU A 82 -5.95 9.44 0.52
N GLY A 83 -6.99 9.77 1.27
CA GLY A 83 -7.76 8.85 2.10
C GLY A 83 -8.51 7.81 1.27
N LEU A 84 -9.11 8.20 0.14
CA LEU A 84 -9.79 7.28 -0.78
C LEU A 84 -8.82 6.28 -1.40
N GLY A 85 -7.65 6.74 -1.83
CA GLY A 85 -6.60 5.85 -2.36
C GLY A 85 -6.13 4.84 -1.31
N THR A 86 -5.93 5.32 -0.08
CA THR A 86 -5.57 4.49 1.07
C THR A 86 -6.63 3.42 1.36
N LEU A 87 -7.89 3.83 1.49
CA LEU A 87 -9.00 2.93 1.82
C LEU A 87 -9.23 1.89 0.72
N LEU A 88 -9.29 2.32 -0.54
CA LEU A 88 -9.54 1.41 -1.66
C LEU A 88 -8.43 0.37 -1.78
N MET A 89 -7.17 0.81 -1.76
CA MET A 89 -6.05 -0.12 -1.81
C MET A 89 -6.04 -1.06 -0.59
N GLY A 90 -6.34 -0.54 0.60
CA GLY A 90 -6.46 -1.34 1.81
C GLY A 90 -7.50 -2.46 1.68
N VAL A 91 -8.70 -2.16 1.16
CA VAL A 91 -9.75 -3.15 0.91
C VAL A 91 -9.34 -4.18 -0.15
N VAL A 92 -8.71 -3.73 -1.25
CA VAL A 92 -8.19 -4.62 -2.30
C VAL A 92 -7.15 -5.58 -1.74
N MET A 93 -6.17 -5.06 -0.99
CA MET A 93 -5.10 -5.86 -0.39
C MET A 93 -5.64 -6.82 0.68
N ALA A 94 -6.57 -6.36 1.52
CA ALA A 94 -7.22 -7.21 2.53
C ALA A 94 -7.89 -8.42 1.88
N ARG A 95 -8.60 -8.23 0.76
CA ARG A 95 -9.23 -9.34 0.01
C ARG A 95 -8.21 -10.21 -0.72
N MET A 96 -7.22 -9.61 -1.38
CA MET A 96 -6.22 -10.35 -2.16
C MET A 96 -5.35 -11.23 -1.28
N PHE A 97 -4.83 -10.70 -0.18
CA PHE A 97 -4.00 -11.44 0.77
C PHE A 97 -4.86 -12.27 1.72
N GLY A 98 -6.05 -11.79 2.12
CA GLY A 98 -7.00 -12.54 2.95
C GLY A 98 -7.45 -13.86 2.34
N ARG A 99 -7.49 -13.97 1.00
CA ARG A 99 -7.72 -15.24 0.30
C ARG A 99 -6.70 -16.33 0.68
N PHE A 100 -5.46 -15.94 0.96
CA PHE A 100 -4.36 -16.87 1.29
C PHE A 100 -4.09 -16.94 2.80
N ASN A 101 -4.45 -15.90 3.55
CA ASN A 101 -4.18 -15.78 4.97
C ASN A 101 -5.41 -16.09 5.87
N GLY A 102 -6.50 -16.63 5.29
CA GLY A 102 -7.71 -17.03 6.02
C GLY A 102 -8.71 -15.90 6.35
N GLY A 103 -8.46 -14.67 5.87
CA GLY A 103 -9.28 -13.50 6.20
C GLY A 103 -10.60 -13.38 5.42
N ASN A 104 -10.74 -14.02 4.25
CA ASN A 104 -11.95 -13.90 3.41
C ASN A 104 -13.08 -14.86 3.81
N SER A 105 -12.75 -15.91 4.54
CA SER A 105 -13.68 -16.88 5.10
C SER A 105 -13.25 -17.09 6.54
N PRO A 106 -13.50 -16.12 7.44
CA PRO A 106 -13.26 -16.35 8.85
C PRO A 106 -14.08 -17.59 9.22
N ALA A 107 -13.42 -18.63 9.75
CA ALA A 107 -14.15 -19.80 10.23
C ALA A 107 -15.26 -19.32 11.16
N ASP A 108 -16.48 -19.78 10.93
CA ASP A 108 -17.56 -19.60 11.90
C ASP A 108 -17.07 -20.27 13.18
N GLY A 109 -16.69 -19.45 14.16
CA GLY A 109 -16.17 -19.90 15.45
C GLY A 109 -17.21 -20.67 16.25
#